data_AF-A0AAE9DPJ0-F1
#
_entry.id   AF-A0AAE9DPJ0-F1
#
_cell.length_a   1.000
_cell.length_b   1.000
_cell.length_c   1.000
_cell.angle_alpha   90.00
_cell.angle_beta   90.00
_cell.angle_gamma   90.00
#
_symmetry.space_group_name_H-M   'P 1'
#
loop_
_entity.id
_entity.type
_entity.pdbx_description
1 polymer ?
#
loop_
_entity_poly.entity_id
_entity_poly.type
_entity_poly.pdbx_seq_one_letter_code
_entity_poly.pdbx_strand_id
1 'polypeptide(L)'
;MIRSTASHYLALKNDENGIEDFKRMVENIWEMFPSSVCDMEIDKPSLIEWIINVQPTIRCVSIRNNVITSFETLNLLFKSLKVTQYFCLTENRNSCPKIVITEPIAYRSVSIDHCCLTLPAILNGTNSIILSSGSELLPTDINTVLKEWQTGTKLQNLE
;
A
#
# COMPACT_ATOMS: atom_id res chain seq x y z
N MET A 1 -23.81 -21.61 -0.47
CA MET A 1 -22.59 -22.38 -0.76
C MET A 1 -21.40 -21.57 -0.28
N ILE A 2 -20.91 -21.84 0.93
CA ILE A 2 -19.74 -21.13 1.49
C ILE A 2 -18.51 -21.81 0.90
N ARG A 3 -17.88 -21.20 -0.11
CA ARG A 3 -16.55 -21.64 -0.55
C ARG A 3 -15.59 -21.30 0.58
N SER A 4 -15.05 -22.31 1.26
CA SER A 4 -13.93 -22.07 2.18
C SER A 4 -12.73 -21.62 1.35
N THR A 5 -12.37 -20.35 1.45
CA THR A 5 -11.11 -19.85 0.87
C THR A 5 -9.99 -20.28 1.80
N ALA A 6 -9.19 -21.26 1.38
CA ALA A 6 -7.95 -21.59 2.07
C ALA A 6 -6.94 -20.46 1.81
N SER A 7 -6.58 -19.73 2.86
CA SER A 7 -5.49 -18.76 2.82
C SER A 7 -4.18 -19.52 2.95
N HIS A 8 -3.33 -19.43 1.94
CA HIS A 8 -1.99 -20.00 1.97
C HIS A 8 -1.01 -18.88 2.30
N TYR A 9 -0.26 -19.05 3.39
CA TYR A 9 0.76 -18.10 3.82
C TYR A 9 2.13 -18.67 3.49
N LEU A 10 2.94 -17.86 2.83
CA LEU A 10 4.35 -18.15 2.66
C LEU A 10 5.14 -17.21 3.55
N ALA A 11 5.87 -17.75 4.52
CA ALA A 11 6.76 -17.01 5.40
C ALA A 11 8.16 -17.59 5.29
N LEU A 12 9.16 -16.73 5.16
CA LEU A 12 10.55 -17.16 5.06
C LEU A 12 11.31 -16.95 6.36
N LYS A 13 12.28 -17.84 6.56
CA LYS A 13 13.26 -17.71 7.61
C LYS A 13 14.21 -16.57 7.25
N ASN A 14 14.50 -15.71 8.22
CA ASN A 14 15.45 -14.62 8.03
C ASN A 14 16.89 -15.18 8.15
N ASP A 15 17.45 -15.62 7.03
CA ASP A 15 18.85 -16.04 6.89
C ASP A 15 19.56 -15.26 5.76
N GLU A 16 20.84 -15.56 5.53
CA GLU A 16 21.68 -14.83 4.56
C GLU A 16 21.15 -14.91 3.11
N ASN A 17 20.45 -16.00 2.75
CA ASN A 17 19.92 -16.22 1.41
C ASN A 17 18.42 -15.97 1.30
N GLY A 18 17.74 -15.64 2.40
CA GLY A 18 16.28 -15.61 2.48
C GLY A 18 15.59 -14.67 1.48
N ILE A 19 16.26 -13.62 0.99
CA ILE A 19 15.72 -12.75 -0.07
C ILE A 19 15.72 -13.47 -1.42
N GLU A 20 16.81 -14.13 -1.78
CA GLU A 20 16.92 -14.81 -3.07
C GLU A 20 16.03 -16.05 -3.10
N ASP A 21 15.97 -16.78 -1.98
CA ASP A 21 15.05 -17.90 -1.82
C ASP A 21 13.58 -17.45 -1.89
N PHE A 22 13.26 -16.24 -1.40
CA PHE A 22 11.93 -15.64 -1.60
C PHE A 22 11.61 -15.41 -3.06
N LYS A 23 12.51 -14.75 -3.77
CA LYS A 23 12.30 -14.41 -5.18
C LYS A 23 12.03 -15.67 -5.99
N ARG A 24 12.93 -16.66 -5.85
CA ARG A 24 12.80 -17.97 -6.51
C ARG A 24 11.51 -18.68 -6.13
N MET A 25 11.11 -18.63 -4.86
CA MET A 25 9.89 -19.31 -4.41
C MET A 25 8.63 -18.65 -4.97
N VAL A 26 8.55 -17.32 -4.95
CA VAL A 26 7.41 -16.58 -5.53
C VAL A 26 7.34 -16.77 -7.04
N GLU A 27 8.49 -16.75 -7.73
CA GLU A 27 8.57 -17.04 -9.17
C GLU A 27 8.06 -18.46 -9.49
N ASN A 28 8.48 -19.47 -8.72
CA ASN A 28 7.97 -20.84 -8.86
C ASN A 28 6.46 -20.96 -8.55
N ILE A 29 5.98 -20.32 -7.48
CA ILE A 29 4.55 -20.30 -7.15
C ILE A 29 3.75 -19.64 -8.27
N TRP A 30 4.29 -18.58 -8.87
CA TRP A 30 3.66 -17.90 -9.99
C TRP A 30 3.58 -18.78 -11.25
N GLU A 31 4.65 -19.51 -11.57
CA GLU A 31 4.61 -20.52 -12.65
C GLU A 31 3.48 -21.55 -12.42
N MET A 32 3.18 -21.87 -11.16
CA MET A 32 2.15 -22.85 -10.78
C MET A 32 0.74 -22.26 -10.63
N PHE A 33 0.62 -20.99 -10.22
CA PHE A 33 -0.65 -20.34 -9.88
C PHE A 33 -0.75 -18.97 -10.56
N PRO A 34 -1.54 -18.83 -11.64
CA PRO A 34 -1.66 -17.57 -12.38
C PRO A 34 -2.49 -16.50 -11.65
N SER A 35 -2.91 -16.75 -10.40
CA SER A 35 -3.70 -15.79 -9.62
C SER A 35 -2.79 -14.75 -8.98
N SER A 36 -3.20 -13.48 -9.03
CA SER A 36 -2.48 -12.40 -8.35
C SER A 36 -2.36 -12.65 -6.85
N VAL A 37 -1.22 -12.25 -6.26
CA VAL A 37 -1.00 -12.35 -4.82
C VAL A 37 -2.09 -11.59 -4.07
N CYS A 38 -2.69 -12.26 -3.09
CA CYS A 38 -3.77 -11.69 -2.30
C CYS A 38 -3.24 -10.69 -1.27
N ASP A 39 -2.12 -10.99 -0.63
CA ASP A 39 -1.52 -10.18 0.41
C ASP A 39 0.00 -10.30 0.36
N MET A 40 0.72 -9.19 0.55
CA MET A 40 2.17 -9.16 0.57
C MET A 40 2.68 -8.18 1.62
N GLU A 41 3.55 -8.65 2.50
CA GLU A 41 4.32 -7.80 3.42
C GLU A 41 5.73 -7.58 2.86
N ILE A 42 6.17 -6.31 2.79
CA ILE A 42 7.49 -5.90 2.33
C ILE A 42 8.23 -5.27 3.50
N ASP A 43 9.33 -5.88 3.91
CA ASP A 43 10.16 -5.44 5.04
C ASP A 43 11.59 -5.04 4.65
N LYS A 44 11.96 -5.17 3.37
CA LYS A 44 13.29 -4.84 2.83
C LYS A 44 13.19 -4.00 1.54
N PRO A 45 13.93 -2.87 1.41
CA PRO A 45 13.89 -2.02 0.22
C PRO A 45 14.18 -2.75 -1.10
N SER A 46 15.09 -3.73 -1.06
CA SER A 46 15.49 -4.53 -2.23
C SER A 46 14.36 -5.36 -2.86
N LEU A 47 13.22 -5.50 -2.18
CA LEU A 47 12.05 -6.21 -2.68
C LEU A 47 11.11 -5.32 -3.50
N ILE A 48 11.20 -3.98 -3.37
CA ILE A 48 10.30 -3.04 -4.05
C ILE A 48 10.41 -3.13 -5.57
N GLU A 49 11.63 -3.04 -6.11
CA GLU A 49 11.82 -3.09 -7.56
C GLU A 49 11.46 -4.46 -8.13
N TRP A 50 11.81 -5.52 -7.39
CA TRP A 50 11.50 -6.88 -7.80
C TRP A 50 9.99 -7.12 -7.85
N ILE A 51 9.22 -6.68 -6.84
CA ILE A 51 7.78 -6.92 -6.83
C ILE A 51 7.05 -6.12 -7.92
N ILE A 52 7.48 -4.88 -8.18
CA ILE A 52 6.97 -4.07 -9.28
C ILE A 52 7.11 -4.82 -10.62
N ASN A 53 8.24 -5.49 -10.83
CA ASN A 53 8.52 -6.21 -12.08
C ASN A 53 7.78 -7.55 -12.17
N VAL A 54 7.69 -8.31 -11.08
CA VAL A 54 7.12 -9.66 -11.10
C VAL A 54 5.59 -9.62 -10.98
N GLN A 55 5.04 -8.75 -10.14
CA GLN A 55 3.60 -8.60 -9.97
C GLN A 55 3.21 -7.12 -9.80
N PRO A 56 3.05 -6.38 -10.91
CA PRO A 56 2.61 -4.98 -10.84
C PRO A 56 1.17 -4.83 -10.31
N THR A 57 0.41 -5.91 -10.14
CA THR A 57 -0.95 -5.87 -9.57
C THR A 57 -1.10 -6.80 -8.36
N ILE A 58 -1.41 -6.21 -7.20
CA ILE A 58 -1.59 -6.91 -5.93
C ILE A 58 -2.93 -6.50 -5.30
N ARG A 59 -3.56 -7.37 -4.52
CA ARG A 59 -4.80 -7.02 -3.80
C ARG A 59 -4.52 -6.19 -2.55
N CYS A 60 -3.76 -6.75 -1.63
CA CYS A 60 -3.35 -6.11 -0.39
C CYS A 60 -1.83 -6.04 -0.31
N VAL A 61 -1.28 -4.89 0.05
CA VAL A 61 0.15 -4.76 0.31
C VAL A 61 0.37 -3.99 1.60
N SER A 62 1.29 -4.50 2.41
CA SER A 62 1.79 -3.86 3.61
C SER A 62 3.29 -3.65 3.46
N ILE A 63 3.76 -2.43 3.69
CA ILE A 63 5.19 -2.10 3.58
C ILE A 63 5.62 -1.50 4.91
N ARG A 64 6.73 -1.97 5.47
CA ARG A 64 7.26 -1.37 6.70
C ARG A 64 7.83 0.01 6.43
N ASN A 65 7.61 0.97 7.31
CA ASN A 65 8.00 2.37 7.11
C ASN A 65 9.51 2.56 6.92
N ASN A 66 10.34 1.72 7.53
CA ASN A 66 11.79 1.75 7.34
C ASN A 66 12.24 1.28 5.94
N VAL A 67 11.35 0.71 5.15
CA VAL A 67 11.57 0.36 3.74
C VAL A 67 11.46 1.61 2.86
N ILE A 68 10.54 2.52 3.20
CA ILE A 68 10.31 3.75 2.46
C ILE A 68 11.17 4.87 3.06
N THR A 69 12.38 5.01 2.54
CA THR A 69 13.35 5.99 3.05
C THR A 69 13.21 7.37 2.41
N SER A 70 12.43 7.51 1.34
CA SER A 70 12.23 8.80 0.66
C SER A 70 10.89 8.90 -0.06
N PHE A 71 10.50 10.11 -0.41
CA PHE A 71 9.31 10.37 -1.21
C PHE A 71 9.43 9.77 -2.62
N GLU A 72 10.63 9.73 -3.20
CA GLU A 72 10.87 9.17 -4.54
C GLU A 72 10.54 7.68 -4.58
N THR A 73 10.97 6.89 -3.58
CA THR A 73 10.63 5.47 -3.49
C THR A 73 9.12 5.26 -3.33
N LEU A 74 8.47 6.09 -2.51
CA LEU A 74 7.02 6.02 -2.35
C LEU A 74 6.27 6.38 -3.65
N ASN A 75 6.71 7.42 -4.34
CA ASN A 75 6.12 7.86 -5.59
C ASN A 75 6.31 6.82 -6.71
N LEU A 76 7.47 6.16 -6.75
CA LEU A 76 7.70 5.03 -7.65
C LEU A 76 6.70 3.90 -7.39
N LEU A 77 6.50 3.53 -6.13
CA LEU A 77 5.50 2.53 -5.74
C LEU A 77 4.09 2.93 -6.19
N PHE A 78 3.66 4.17 -5.93
CA PHE A 78 2.34 4.65 -6.32
C PHE A 78 2.12 4.62 -7.83
N LYS A 79 3.17 4.87 -8.63
CA LYS A 79 3.08 4.87 -10.10
C LYS A 79 3.16 3.48 -10.71
N SER A 80 3.93 2.59 -10.11
CA SER A 80 4.27 1.31 -10.72
C SER A 80 3.49 0.13 -10.15
N LEU A 81 3.01 0.22 -8.90
CA LEU A 81 2.26 -0.86 -8.25
C LEU A 81 0.77 -0.54 -8.18
N LYS A 82 -0.02 -1.33 -8.91
CA LYS A 82 -1.49 -1.30 -8.88
C LYS A 82 -2.01 -2.13 -7.70
N VAL A 83 -2.44 -1.46 -6.65
CA VAL A 83 -3.08 -2.11 -5.50
C VAL A 83 -4.59 -1.97 -5.61
N THR A 84 -5.29 -3.10 -5.61
CA THR A 84 -6.72 -3.12 -5.94
C THR A 84 -7.63 -3.03 -4.72
N GLN A 85 -7.13 -3.31 -3.51
CA GLN A 85 -7.95 -3.33 -2.29
C GLN A 85 -7.35 -2.49 -1.17
N TYR A 86 -6.17 -2.85 -0.67
CA TYR A 86 -5.61 -2.24 0.55
C TYR A 86 -4.12 -1.98 0.45
N PHE A 87 -3.72 -0.74 0.70
CA PHE A 87 -2.32 -0.32 0.81
C PHE A 87 -2.03 0.14 2.23
N CYS A 88 -0.98 -0.42 2.85
CA CYS A 88 -0.56 -0.08 4.20
C CYS A 88 0.92 0.27 4.26
N LEU A 89 1.23 1.39 4.90
CA LEU A 89 2.56 1.74 5.39
C LEU A 89 2.56 1.56 6.91
N THR A 90 3.32 0.58 7.40
CA THR A 90 3.29 0.09 8.80
C THR A 90 4.45 0.56 9.65
N GLU A 91 4.21 0.62 10.96
CA GLU A 91 5.05 1.20 12.01
C GLU A 91 6.52 0.72 12.00
N ASN A 92 7.43 1.71 12.06
CA ASN A 92 8.64 1.64 12.88
C ASN A 92 8.84 3.02 13.50
N ARG A 93 8.68 3.13 14.82
CA ARG A 93 8.60 4.40 15.60
C ARG A 93 9.76 5.38 15.42
N ASN A 94 10.87 4.97 14.79
CA ASN A 94 12.13 5.69 14.89
C ASN A 94 12.73 6.17 13.56
N SER A 95 12.07 6.00 12.40
CA SER A 95 12.83 6.16 11.14
C SER A 95 12.12 6.72 9.92
N CYS A 96 10.82 7.04 9.95
CA CYS A 96 10.22 7.63 8.75
C CYS A 96 10.57 9.12 8.68
N PRO A 97 11.25 9.61 7.62
CA PRO A 97 11.33 11.05 7.39
C PRO A 97 9.92 11.62 7.27
N LYS A 98 9.73 12.92 7.56
CA LYS A 98 8.45 13.60 7.33
C LYS A 98 8.14 13.63 5.83
N ILE A 99 7.59 12.54 5.30
CA ILE A 99 7.17 12.44 3.91
C ILE A 99 5.78 13.06 3.81
N VAL A 100 5.66 14.11 2.99
CA VAL A 100 4.39 14.75 2.68
C VAL A 100 3.91 14.23 1.33
N ILE A 101 2.70 13.68 1.29
CA ILE A 101 2.08 13.11 0.09
C ILE A 101 1.12 14.15 -0.48
N THR A 102 1.52 14.71 -1.61
CA THR A 102 0.76 15.72 -2.36
C THR A 102 0.00 15.14 -3.54
N GLU A 103 0.48 14.01 -4.08
CA GLU A 103 -0.11 13.35 -5.24
C GLU A 103 -1.40 12.60 -4.87
N PRO A 104 -2.38 12.52 -5.77
CA PRO A 104 -3.61 11.74 -5.55
C PRO A 104 -3.32 10.27 -5.23
N ILE A 105 -3.92 9.76 -4.15
CA ILE A 105 -3.75 8.35 -3.77
C ILE A 105 -4.77 7.50 -4.51
N ALA A 106 -4.28 6.63 -5.40
CA ALA A 106 -5.09 5.80 -6.31
C ALA A 106 -5.56 4.47 -5.70
N TYR A 107 -5.48 4.31 -4.37
CA TYR A 107 -5.85 3.08 -3.68
C TYR A 107 -7.18 3.23 -2.96
N ARG A 108 -8.04 2.21 -3.07
CA ARG A 108 -9.38 2.22 -2.49
C ARG A 108 -9.37 2.35 -0.96
N SER A 109 -8.47 1.63 -0.30
CA SER A 109 -8.26 1.67 1.15
C SER A 109 -6.79 1.90 1.45
N VAL A 110 -6.50 2.90 2.27
CA VAL A 110 -5.14 3.35 2.57
C VAL A 110 -4.97 3.45 4.08
N SER A 111 -3.91 2.84 4.60
CA SER A 111 -3.44 3.07 5.96
C SER A 111 -2.02 3.60 5.91
N ILE A 112 -1.81 4.83 6.33
CA ILE A 112 -0.50 5.48 6.30
C ILE A 112 -0.19 6.01 7.68
N ASP A 113 0.84 5.44 8.29
CA ASP A 113 1.34 5.88 9.59
C ASP A 113 2.56 6.79 9.42
N HIS A 114 2.56 7.93 10.13
CA HIS A 114 3.65 8.90 10.20
C HIS A 114 4.05 9.63 8.89
N CYS A 115 3.36 9.41 7.76
CA CYS A 115 3.45 10.29 6.60
C CYS A 115 2.26 11.26 6.58
N CYS A 116 2.50 12.50 6.14
CA CYS A 116 1.47 13.53 6.09
C CYS A 116 0.70 13.46 4.78
N LEU A 117 -0.58 13.07 4.85
CA LEU A 117 -1.50 13.20 3.73
C LEU A 117 -2.02 14.63 3.64
N THR A 118 -1.85 15.27 2.49
CA THR A 118 -2.45 16.57 2.22
C THR A 118 -3.92 16.44 1.83
N LEU A 119 -4.72 17.46 2.13
CA LEU A 119 -6.13 17.51 1.73
C LEU A 119 -6.31 17.29 0.20
N PRO A 120 -5.54 17.92 -0.70
CA PRO A 120 -5.64 17.65 -2.14
C PRO A 120 -5.35 16.19 -2.52
N ALA A 121 -4.33 15.56 -1.92
CA ALA A 121 -4.03 14.14 -2.17
C ALA A 121 -5.20 13.21 -1.83
N ILE A 122 -5.96 13.57 -0.78
CA ILE A 122 -7.14 12.84 -0.34
C ILE A 122 -8.33 13.11 -1.27
N LEU A 123 -8.63 14.38 -1.57
CA LEU A 123 -9.81 14.78 -2.33
C LEU A 123 -9.73 14.35 -3.80
N ASN A 124 -8.53 14.42 -4.40
CA ASN A 124 -8.32 14.06 -5.80
C ASN A 124 -8.06 12.56 -6.01
N GLY A 125 -7.90 11.78 -4.93
CA GLY A 125 -7.66 10.34 -4.99
C GLY A 125 -8.94 9.50 -5.05
N THR A 126 -8.79 8.21 -5.32
CA THR A 126 -9.88 7.21 -5.38
C THR A 126 -10.03 6.44 -4.06
N ASN A 127 -9.63 7.06 -2.94
CA ASN A 127 -9.70 6.44 -1.62
C ASN A 127 -11.08 6.61 -0.98
N SER A 128 -11.65 5.50 -0.52
CA SER A 128 -12.89 5.40 0.24
C SER A 128 -12.67 5.16 1.74
N ILE A 129 -11.48 4.68 2.10
CA ILE A 129 -11.09 4.37 3.48
C ILE A 129 -9.69 4.94 3.67
N ILE A 130 -9.52 5.77 4.69
CA ILE A 130 -8.24 6.36 5.06
C ILE A 130 -8.04 6.18 6.56
N LEU A 131 -6.96 5.50 6.92
CA LEU A 131 -6.41 5.51 8.26
C LEU A 131 -5.10 6.29 8.20
N SER A 132 -5.03 7.42 8.89
CA SER A 132 -3.82 8.24 8.93
C SER A 132 -3.53 8.72 10.34
N SER A 133 -2.33 8.42 10.81
CA SER A 133 -1.80 8.83 12.12
C SER A 133 -0.62 9.79 11.93
N GLY A 134 -0.57 10.83 12.76
CA GLY A 134 0.46 11.87 12.66
C GLY A 134 0.26 12.85 11.50
N SER A 135 -0.94 12.90 10.91
CA SER A 135 -1.28 13.87 9.86
C SER A 135 -1.40 15.29 10.43
N GLU A 136 -1.05 16.29 9.60
CA GLU A 136 -1.22 17.72 9.90
C GLU A 136 -2.59 18.26 9.45
N LEU A 137 -3.54 17.39 9.06
CA LEU A 137 -4.90 17.79 8.69
C LEU A 137 -5.61 18.49 9.85
N LEU A 138 -6.17 19.66 9.54
CA LEU A 138 -7.00 20.41 10.48
C LEU A 138 -8.40 19.77 10.60
N PRO A 139 -9.12 20.02 11.70
CA PRO A 139 -10.52 19.61 11.82
C PRO A 139 -11.40 20.11 10.65
N THR A 140 -11.08 21.28 10.09
CA THR A 140 -11.74 21.83 8.89
C THR A 140 -11.45 21.02 7.63
N ASP A 141 -10.25 20.47 7.50
CA ASP A 141 -9.87 19.61 6.38
C ASP A 141 -10.63 18.29 6.46
N ILE A 142 -10.70 17.69 7.66
CA ILE A 142 -11.49 16.48 7.93
C ILE A 142 -12.96 16.71 7.58
N ASN A 143 -13.54 17.83 8.03
CA ASN A 143 -14.92 18.20 7.69
C ASN A 143 -15.13 18.35 6.18
N THR A 144 -14.13 18.84 5.45
CA THR A 144 -14.19 18.96 3.99
C THR A 144 -14.19 17.58 3.33
N VAL A 145 -13.31 16.67 3.76
CA VAL A 145 -13.29 15.27 3.28
C VAL A 145 -14.64 14.57 3.55
N LEU A 146 -15.18 14.70 4.76
CA LEU A 146 -16.46 14.08 5.12
C LEU A 146 -17.63 14.61 4.29
N LYS A 147 -17.66 15.92 4.00
CA LYS A 147 -18.69 16.53 3.14
C LYS A 147 -18.63 15.98 1.72
N GLU A 148 -17.45 15.93 1.11
CA GLU A 148 -17.27 15.37 -0.24
C GLU A 148 -17.61 13.88 -0.31
N TRP A 149 -17.33 13.11 0.75
CA TRP A 149 -17.78 11.73 0.86
C TRP A 149 -19.30 11.62 0.98
N GLN A 150 -19.94 12.49 1.76
CA GLN A 150 -21.39 12.48 1.97
C GLN A 150 -22.17 12.91 0.73
N THR A 151 -21.68 13.87 -0.04
CA THR A 151 -22.31 14.32 -1.29
C THR A 151 -22.14 13.33 -2.44
N GLY A 152 -21.31 12.30 -2.26
CA GLY A 152 -21.07 11.25 -3.24
C GLY A 152 -20.17 11.68 -4.42
N THR A 153 -19.71 12.92 -4.45
CA THR A 153 -18.78 13.45 -5.49
C THR A 153 -17.51 12.59 -5.59
N LYS A 154 -17.05 12.06 -4.46
CA LYS A 154 -15.90 11.16 -4.45
C LYS A 154 -16.24 9.70 -4.75
N LEU A 155 -17.44 9.24 -4.37
CA LEU A 155 -17.85 7.85 -4.55
C LEU A 155 -18.19 7.52 -6.01
N GLN A 156 -18.62 8.52 -6.79
CA GLN A 156 -18.85 8.38 -8.23
C GLN A 156 -17.61 7.96 -9.04
N ASN A 157 -16.40 8.24 -8.54
CA ASN A 157 -15.15 7.84 -9.19
C ASN A 157 -14.67 6.43 -8.79
N LEU A 158 -15.45 5.70 -7.98
CA LEU A 158 -15.10 4.36 -7.47
C LEU A 158 -15.92 3.22 -8.07
N GLU A 159 -16.97 3.55 -8.83
CA GLU A 159 -17.84 2.60 -9.55
C GLU A 159 -17.29 2.22 -10.92
#